data_AF-A0A7Z9I751-F1
#
_entry.id   AF-A0A7Z9I751-F1
#
_cell.length_a   1.000
_cell.length_b   1.000
_cell.length_c   1.000
_cell.angle_alpha   90.00
_cell.angle_beta   90.00
_cell.angle_gamma   90.00
#
_symmetry.space_group_name_H-M   'P 1'
#
loop_
_entity.id
_entity.type
_entity.pdbx_description
1 polymer ?
#
loop_
_entity_poly.entity_id
_entity_poly.type
_entity_poly.pdbx_seq_one_letter_code
_entity_poly.pdbx_strand_id
1 'polypeptide(L)'
;MSVKLKPVIVPLLPMREEIVFPGATVPFFVGRQASMDALDRALAGDRGIFVVTQRDSAVENPQESDLFEIGVLGRVIQVMRLPNGTVKALFEGSRRGKLIATKLAEKEYLVQVQPVDESAIEYDQ
;
A
#
# COMPACT_ATOMS: atom_id res chain seq x y z
N MET A 1 -24.77 -0.32 -15.53
CA MET A 1 -23.47 -0.63 -16.17
C MET A 1 -22.40 -0.47 -15.11
N SER A 2 -21.84 -1.57 -14.58
CA SER A 2 -20.72 -1.46 -13.61
C SER A 2 -19.47 -0.98 -14.33
N VAL A 3 -18.96 0.18 -13.93
CA VAL A 3 -17.74 0.75 -14.51
C VAL A 3 -16.56 -0.02 -13.91
N LYS A 4 -16.00 -0.98 -14.66
CA LYS A 4 -14.77 -1.64 -14.26
C LYS A 4 -13.64 -0.60 -14.14
N LEU A 5 -13.14 -0.45 -12.92
CA LEU A 5 -12.01 0.42 -12.62
C LEU A 5 -10.76 -0.12 -13.32
N LYS A 6 -9.94 0.75 -13.92
CA LYS A 6 -8.70 0.33 -14.60
C LYS A 6 -7.60 0.03 -13.56
N PRO A 7 -6.71 -0.94 -13.83
CA PRO A 7 -5.53 -1.15 -13.01
C PRO A 7 -4.63 0.09 -12.92
N VAL A 8 -3.97 0.27 -11.79
CA VAL A 8 -3.03 1.37 -11.53
C VAL A 8 -1.68 0.83 -11.07
N ILE A 9 -0.61 1.57 -11.32
CA ILE A 9 0.72 1.26 -10.81
C ILE A 9 1.10 2.33 -9.78
N VAL A 10 1.38 1.90 -8.56
CA VAL A 10 1.70 2.80 -7.44
C VAL A 10 2.85 2.22 -6.60
N PRO A 11 3.55 3.04 -5.81
CA PRO A 11 4.46 2.54 -4.78
C PRO A 11 3.75 1.62 -3.78
N LEU A 12 4.47 0.59 -3.36
CA LEU A 12 4.04 -0.48 -2.48
C LEU A 12 4.72 -0.33 -1.12
N LEU A 13 3.92 -0.36 -0.04
CA LEU A 13 4.42 -0.45 1.32
C LEU A 13 3.88 -1.72 2.01
N PRO A 14 4.73 -2.77 2.17
CA PRO A 14 4.37 -3.96 2.92
C PRO A 14 4.29 -3.67 4.43
N MET A 15 3.10 -3.82 5.00
CA MET A 15 2.80 -3.64 6.44
C MET A 15 3.03 -4.95 7.21
N ARG A 16 3.58 -4.90 8.41
CA ARG A 16 3.90 -6.10 9.20
C ARG A 16 2.76 -6.53 10.14
N GLU A 17 2.31 -5.61 10.98
CA GLU A 17 1.39 -5.93 12.09
C GLU A 17 0.03 -5.25 11.95
N GLU A 18 -0.11 -4.37 10.95
CA GLU A 18 -1.30 -3.54 10.79
C GLU A 18 -2.07 -3.95 9.54
N ILE A 19 -3.39 -3.98 9.69
CA ILE A 19 -4.35 -4.12 8.60
C ILE A 19 -5.09 -2.79 8.49
N VAL A 20 -5.07 -2.20 7.30
CA VAL A 20 -5.74 -0.93 7.04
C VAL A 20 -7.05 -1.20 6.31
N PHE A 21 -8.08 -0.43 6.66
CA PHE A 21 -9.38 -0.45 5.99
C PHE A 21 -9.63 0.87 5.26
N PRO A 22 -10.43 0.88 4.18
CA PRO A 22 -10.91 2.12 3.56
C PRO A 22 -11.56 3.06 4.59
N GLY A 23 -11.35 4.36 4.45
CA GLY A 23 -11.85 5.39 5.36
C GLY A 23 -11.01 5.58 6.64
N ALA A 24 -10.07 4.67 6.92
CA ALA A 24 -9.17 4.83 8.06
C ALA A 24 -8.03 5.79 7.75
N THR A 25 -7.68 6.63 8.73
CA THR A 25 -6.43 7.41 8.73
C THR A 25 -5.51 6.82 9.79
N VAL A 26 -4.38 6.25 9.38
CA VAL A 26 -3.46 5.52 10.27
C VAL A 26 -2.03 6.04 10.15
N PRO A 27 -1.31 6.21 11.28
CA PRO A 27 0.13 6.46 11.25
C PRO A 27 0.90 5.15 11.03
N PHE A 28 2.01 5.18 10.30
CA PHE A 28 2.92 4.06 10.17
C PHE A 28 4.38 4.54 10.16
N PHE A 29 5.30 3.63 10.48
CA PHE A 29 6.74 3.89 10.52
C PHE A 29 7.46 3.21 9.37
N VAL A 30 8.35 3.95 8.72
CA VAL A 30 9.19 3.47 7.62
C VAL A 30 10.65 3.59 8.04
N GLY A 31 11.35 2.45 8.08
CA GLY A 31 12.76 2.39 8.45
C GLY A 31 13.66 1.62 7.48
N ARG A 32 13.09 0.75 6.63
CA ARG A 32 13.85 0.05 5.58
C ARG A 32 14.10 0.99 4.42
N GLN A 33 15.34 1.03 3.91
CA GLN A 33 15.72 1.91 2.80
C GLN A 33 14.78 1.77 1.61
N ALA A 34 14.47 0.55 1.17
CA ALA A 34 13.59 0.34 0.02
C ALA A 34 12.15 0.83 0.23
N SER A 35 11.65 0.78 1.47
CA SER A 35 10.34 1.37 1.81
C SER A 35 10.40 2.89 1.89
N MET A 36 11.53 3.47 2.31
CA MET A 36 11.74 4.92 2.24
C MET A 36 11.80 5.40 0.79
N ASP A 37 12.49 4.67 -0.10
CA ASP A 37 12.58 5.00 -1.52
C ASP A 37 11.19 4.95 -2.19
N ALA A 38 10.37 3.95 -1.84
CA ALA A 38 8.99 3.85 -2.29
C ALA A 38 8.12 5.03 -1.80
N LEU A 39 8.31 5.43 -0.54
CA LEU A 39 7.63 6.59 0.04
C LEU A 39 8.06 7.89 -0.66
N ASP A 40 9.36 8.10 -0.86
CA ASP A 40 9.87 9.29 -1.55
C ASP A 40 9.36 9.35 -3.01
N ARG A 41 9.27 8.20 -3.71
CA ARG A 41 8.63 8.11 -5.03
C ARG A 41 7.17 8.52 -5.00
N ALA A 42 6.41 8.11 -3.98
CA ALA A 42 5.03 8.53 -3.81
C ALA A 42 4.92 10.05 -3.60
N LEU A 43 5.77 10.61 -2.73
CA LEU A 43 5.78 12.03 -2.39
C LEU A 43 6.16 12.92 -3.58
N ALA A 44 7.02 12.43 -4.49
CA ALA A 44 7.36 13.11 -5.73
C ALA A 44 6.25 13.04 -6.79
N GLY A 45 5.35 12.06 -6.69
CA GLY A 45 4.20 11.88 -7.56
C GLY A 45 2.92 12.46 -6.97
N ASP A 46 1.82 11.73 -7.12
CA ASP A 46 0.50 12.12 -6.60
C ASP A 46 0.29 11.71 -5.14
N ARG A 47 1.32 11.23 -4.43
CA ARG A 47 1.24 10.71 -3.06
C ARG A 47 0.39 9.45 -2.92
N GLY A 48 -0.06 8.84 -4.02
CA GLY A 48 -0.77 7.58 -4.03
C GLY A 48 0.15 6.44 -3.65
N ILE A 49 -0.28 5.59 -2.72
CA ILE A 49 0.41 4.35 -2.36
C ILE A 49 -0.59 3.21 -2.19
N PHE A 50 -0.07 1.99 -2.27
CA PHE A 50 -0.78 0.79 -1.87
C PHE A 50 -0.12 0.20 -0.63
N VAL A 51 -0.92 0.01 0.42
CA VAL A 51 -0.50 -0.70 1.63
C VAL A 51 -1.10 -2.09 1.62
N VAL A 52 -0.30 -3.09 1.97
CA VAL A 52 -0.75 -4.48 2.08
C VAL A 52 0.01 -5.20 3.17
N THR A 53 -0.69 -6.02 3.94
CA THR A 53 -0.10 -6.74 5.05
C THR A 53 0.74 -7.93 4.54
N GLN A 54 1.83 -8.22 5.24
CA GLN A 54 2.66 -9.39 5.04
C GLN A 54 2.00 -10.60 5.72
N ARG A 55 2.20 -11.79 5.14
CA ARG A 55 1.73 -13.06 5.72
C ARG A 55 2.52 -13.44 6.96
N ASP A 56 3.82 -13.16 6.93
CA ASP A 56 4.74 -13.34 8.05
C ASP A 56 5.49 -12.02 8.29
N SER A 57 5.32 -11.45 9.49
CA SER A 57 5.93 -10.18 9.87
C SER A 57 7.45 -10.28 10.08
N ALA A 58 7.99 -11.50 10.27
CA ALA A 58 9.41 -11.74 10.44
C ALA A 58 10.21 -11.58 9.12
N VAL A 59 9.54 -11.59 7.97
CA VAL A 59 10.22 -11.45 6.67
C VAL A 59 10.72 -10.01 6.48
N GLU A 60 12.04 -9.88 6.34
CA GLU A 60 12.67 -8.56 6.17
C GLU A 60 12.65 -8.04 4.74
N ASN A 61 12.66 -8.91 3.76
CA ASN A 61 12.64 -8.57 2.34
C ASN A 61 11.55 -9.40 1.66
N PRO A 62 10.28 -9.00 1.81
CA PRO A 62 9.16 -9.81 1.33
C PRO A 62 9.21 -9.92 -0.19
N GLN A 63 8.92 -11.11 -0.67
CA GLN A 63 8.57 -11.39 -2.05
C GLN A 63 7.06 -11.25 -2.24
N GLU A 64 6.60 -11.30 -3.49
CA GLU A 64 5.17 -11.23 -3.80
C GLU A 64 4.35 -12.29 -3.06
N SER A 65 4.88 -13.52 -2.96
CA SER A 65 4.25 -14.64 -2.24
C SER A 65 4.06 -14.39 -0.75
N ASP A 66 4.87 -13.50 -0.16
CA ASP A 66 4.82 -13.16 1.26
C ASP A 66 3.74 -12.11 1.56
N LEU A 67 3.06 -11.60 0.54
CA LEU A 67 2.01 -10.59 0.68
C LEU A 67 0.62 -11.21 0.58
N PHE A 68 -0.33 -10.60 1.30
CA PHE A 68 -1.74 -10.84 1.02
C PHE A 68 -2.13 -10.22 -0.34
N GLU A 69 -3.16 -10.77 -0.99
CA GLU A 69 -3.60 -10.27 -2.29
C GLU A 69 -4.46 -9.01 -2.19
N ILE A 70 -5.12 -8.79 -1.06
CA ILE A 70 -6.00 -7.64 -0.84
C ILE A 70 -5.32 -6.66 0.10
N GLY A 71 -5.24 -5.41 -0.34
CA GLY A 71 -4.74 -4.29 0.44
C GLY A 71 -5.57 -3.04 0.18
N VAL A 72 -5.04 -1.89 0.58
CA VAL A 72 -5.74 -0.61 0.49
C VAL A 72 -4.93 0.38 -0.33
N LEU A 73 -5.58 0.94 -1.35
CA LEU A 73 -5.13 2.13 -2.06
C LEU A 73 -5.47 3.36 -1.22
N GLY A 74 -4.57 4.33 -1.17
CA GLY A 74 -4.81 5.58 -0.48
C GLY A 74 -3.69 6.58 -0.72
N ARG A 75 -3.58 7.58 0.16
CA ARG A 75 -2.60 8.66 -0.01
C ARG A 75 -1.82 8.94 1.27
N VAL A 76 -0.58 9.36 1.10
CA VAL A 76 0.23 9.90 2.19
C VAL A 76 -0.16 11.36 2.43
N ILE A 77 -0.69 11.63 3.61
CA ILE A 77 -1.19 12.95 4.01
C ILE A 77 -0.06 13.79 4.60
N GLN A 78 0.71 13.20 5.53
CA GLN A 78 1.77 13.89 6.25
C GLN A 78 2.98 12.97 6.44
N VAL A 79 4.16 13.58 6.51
CA VAL A 79 5.44 12.90 6.75
C VAL A 79 6.24 13.69 7.78
N MET A 80 6.84 12.96 8.72
CA MET A 80 7.75 13.50 9.72
C MET A 80 8.99 12.62 9.78
N ARG A 81 10.15 13.19 9.45
CA ARG A 81 11.45 12.53 9.59
C ARG A 81 11.90 12.60 11.05
N LEU A 82 12.28 11.47 11.63
CA LEU A 82 12.70 11.36 13.02
C LEU A 82 14.24 11.43 13.14
N PRO A 83 14.79 11.86 14.30
CA PRO A 83 16.25 11.98 14.48
C PRO A 83 17.03 10.67 14.32
N ASN A 84 16.37 9.52 14.51
CA ASN A 84 16.95 8.19 14.33
C ASN A 84 17.00 7.73 12.86
N GLY A 85 16.63 8.59 11.90
CA GLY A 85 16.62 8.28 10.48
C GLY A 85 15.34 7.59 9.98
N THR A 86 14.42 7.20 10.88
CA THR A 86 13.12 6.63 10.46
C THR A 86 12.13 7.73 10.09
N VAL A 87 11.10 7.36 9.34
CA VAL A 87 10.05 8.27 8.90
C VAL A 87 8.72 7.82 9.50
N LYS A 88 8.03 8.73 10.18
CA LYS A 88 6.61 8.54 10.54
C LYS A 88 5.74 9.19 9.46
N ALA A 89 4.86 8.41 8.86
CA ALA A 89 3.94 8.89 7.83
C ALA A 89 2.49 8.67 8.26
N LEU A 90 1.60 9.53 7.80
CA LEU A 90 0.15 9.43 8.01
C LEU A 90 -0.49 9.06 6.68
N PHE A 91 -1.19 7.94 6.64
CA PHE A 91 -1.87 7.43 5.46
C PHE A 91 -3.39 7.48 5.64
N GLU A 92 -4.09 7.93 4.60
CA GLU A 92 -5.54 7.85 4.50
C GLU A 92 -5.91 6.80 3.46
N GLY A 93 -6.57 5.73 3.92
CA GLY A 93 -7.04 4.65 3.08
C GLY A 93 -8.31 5.05 2.32
N SER A 94 -8.32 4.85 1.01
CA SER A 94 -9.45 5.26 0.15
C SER A 94 -10.33 4.09 -0.27
N ARG A 95 -9.74 2.96 -0.68
CA ARG A 95 -10.49 1.78 -1.15
C ARG A 95 -9.64 0.53 -1.19
N ARG A 96 -10.30 -0.63 -1.21
CA ARG A 96 -9.64 -1.91 -1.43
C ARG A 96 -9.08 -2.02 -2.85
N GLY A 97 -7.97 -2.74 -2.98
CA GLY A 97 -7.36 -3.10 -4.25
C GLY A 97 -6.82 -4.52 -4.19
N LYS A 98 -6.93 -5.24 -5.30
CA LYS A 98 -6.28 -6.54 -5.49
C LYS A 98 -4.91 -6.34 -6.13
N LEU A 99 -3.87 -6.85 -5.48
CA LEU A 99 -2.52 -6.97 -6.02
C LEU A 99 -2.55 -7.89 -7.25
N ILE A 100 -2.01 -7.42 -8.37
CA ILE A 100 -1.89 -8.19 -9.62
C ILE A 100 -0.45 -8.69 -9.81
N ALA A 101 0.51 -7.79 -9.64
CA ALA A 101 1.94 -8.07 -9.80
C ALA A 101 2.78 -7.01 -9.07
N THR A 102 3.95 -7.40 -8.59
CA THR A 102 4.90 -6.53 -7.91
C THR A 102 6.24 -6.47 -8.62
N LYS A 103 7.00 -5.41 -8.33
CA LYS A 103 8.42 -5.28 -8.68
C LYS A 103 9.33 -5.37 -7.46
N LEU A 104 9.05 -6.31 -6.57
CA LEU A 104 9.84 -6.53 -5.35
C LEU A 104 11.18 -7.21 -5.66
N ALA A 105 11.22 -8.09 -6.67
CA ALA A 105 12.44 -8.75 -7.12
C ALA A 105 13.51 -7.74 -7.61
N GLU A 106 13.07 -6.67 -8.28
CA GLU A 106 13.93 -5.57 -8.72
C GLU A 106 14.15 -4.50 -7.63
N LYS A 107 13.63 -4.71 -6.42
CA LYS A 107 13.68 -3.77 -5.29
C LYS A 107 13.08 -2.38 -5.61
N GLU A 108 12.19 -2.29 -6.61
CA GLU A 108 11.54 -1.03 -6.97
C GLU A 108 10.34 -0.71 -6.08
N TYR A 109 9.80 -1.70 -5.36
CA TYR A 109 8.63 -1.55 -4.48
C TYR A 109 7.48 -0.85 -5.21
N LEU A 110 7.22 -1.28 -6.45
CA LEU A 110 6.03 -0.92 -7.21
C LEU A 110 5.07 -2.10 -7.24
N VAL A 111 3.78 -1.79 -7.36
CA VAL A 111 2.73 -2.78 -7.51
C VAL A 111 1.73 -2.33 -8.56
N GLN A 112 1.29 -3.28 -9.39
CA GLN A 112 0.10 -3.13 -10.20
C GLN A 112 -1.11 -3.61 -9.41
N VAL A 113 -2.10 -2.75 -9.24
CA VAL A 113 -3.29 -2.99 -8.41
C VAL A 113 -4.54 -2.87 -9.26
N GLN A 114 -5.45 -3.84 -9.15
CA GLN A 114 -6.82 -3.74 -9.64
C GLN A 114 -7.68 -3.15 -8.51
N PRO A 115 -8.16 -1.90 -8.62
CA PRO A 115 -9.09 -1.36 -7.64
C PRO A 115 -10.36 -2.22 -7.57
N VAL A 116 -10.84 -2.50 -6.35
CA VAL A 116 -12.09 -3.21 -6.13
C VAL A 116 -13.24 -2.22 -6.27
N ASP A 117 -14.24 -2.59 -7.06
CA ASP A 117 -15.49 -1.82 -7.17
C ASP A 117 -16.44 -2.23 -6.05
N GLU A 118 -16.53 -1.39 -5.02
CA GLU A 118 -17.39 -1.65 -3.86
C GLU A 118 -18.88 -1.39 -4.14
N SER A 119 -19.22 -0.72 -5.25
CA SER A 119 -20.61 -0.48 -5.66
C SER A 119 -21.28 -1.70 -6.29
N ALA A 120 -20.50 -2.73 -6.62
CA ALA A 120 -20.97 -3.97 -7.23
C ALA A 120 -21.35 -5.06 -6.20
N ILE A 121 -21.31 -4.75 -4.90
CA ILE A 121 -21.73 -5.69 -3.86
C ILE A 121 -23.25 -5.62 -3.75
N GLU A 122 -23.94 -6.51 -4.46
CA GLU A 122 -25.33 -6.83 -4.18
C GLU A 122 -25.39 -7.54 -2.82
N TYR A 123 -26.07 -6.93 -1.86
CA TYR A 123 -26.43 -7.63 -0.63
C TYR A 123 -27.58 -8.56 -0.99
N ASP A 124 -27.32 -9.88 -0.99
CA ASP A 124 -28.39 -10.88 -0.99
C ASP A 124 -29.26 -10.60 0.25
N GLN A 125 -30.52 -10.22 0.03
CA GLN A 125 -31.52 -10.04 1.08
C GLN A 125 -32.19 -11.36 1.43
#